data_AF-F9ZY30-F1
#
_entry.id   AF-F9ZY30-F1
#
_cell.length_a   1.000
_cell.length_b   1.000
_cell.length_c   1.000
_cell.angle_alpha   90.00
_cell.angle_beta   90.00
_cell.angle_gamma   90.00
#
_symmetry.space_group_name_H-M   'P 1'
#
loop_
_entity.id
_entity.type
_entity.pdbx_description
1 polymer ?
#
loop_
_entity_poly.entity_id
_entity_poly.type
_entity_poly.pdbx_seq_one_letter_code
_entity_poly.pdbx_strand_id
1 'polypeptide(L)'
;MKANENARNNEATKINLDKSRRTFAKAGVVGPVIMSVMGRPAFGAQCLSNMLSGNLSDPNRGNDCWGGMSPGFWKTPAGKPDGATDKGDDWEWAWGLTGYKYYDTAKYNPKKWEDYMGGTNVLSLFFMAGVSVSGMDYDKDGYVSIREYLNQTNNSDGNKHLIAGWLNIKYFSAIGVAYFIKESDFIAMVDSDRQGLANLIASNYHNNPI
;
A
#
# COMPACT_ATOMS: atom_id res chain seq x y z
N MET A 1 35.20 -62.60 24.07
CA MET A 1 36.46 -62.22 23.39
C MET A 1 36.37 -62.66 21.93
N LYS A 2 36.68 -61.72 21.03
CA LYS A 2 37.07 -61.86 19.62
C LYS A 2 36.01 -62.22 18.58
N ALA A 3 35.95 -61.30 17.61
CA ALA A 3 35.23 -61.28 16.36
C ALA A 3 35.76 -62.29 15.34
N ASN A 4 34.99 -62.55 14.27
CA ASN A 4 35.20 -61.98 12.92
C ASN A 4 34.65 -62.94 11.85
N GLU A 5 34.09 -62.38 10.79
CA GLU A 5 34.50 -62.61 9.40
C GLU A 5 33.33 -62.64 8.38
N ASN A 6 33.53 -61.83 7.36
CA ASN A 6 32.66 -61.56 6.23
C ASN A 6 32.52 -62.76 5.28
N ALA A 7 31.35 -62.91 4.68
CA ALA A 7 31.25 -63.30 3.27
C ALA A 7 29.96 -62.73 2.64
N ARG A 8 30.15 -61.78 1.73
CA ARG A 8 29.13 -61.29 0.79
C ARG A 8 28.80 -62.42 -0.19
N ASN A 9 27.55 -62.54 -0.64
CA ASN A 9 27.19 -62.95 -2.01
C ASN A 9 25.71 -62.67 -2.33
N ASN A 10 25.51 -61.64 -3.16
CA ASN A 10 24.63 -61.57 -4.32
C ASN A 10 23.27 -62.32 -4.31
N GLU A 11 22.18 -61.57 -4.17
CA GLU A 11 20.95 -61.88 -4.89
C GLU A 11 20.40 -60.62 -5.58
N ALA A 12 20.46 -60.66 -6.91
CA ALA A 12 19.80 -59.74 -7.81
C ALA A 12 18.28 -59.87 -7.62
N THR A 13 17.67 -58.89 -6.94
CA THR A 13 16.23 -58.87 -6.75
C THR A 13 15.59 -58.38 -8.05
N LYS A 14 14.98 -59.34 -8.78
CA LYS A 14 14.15 -59.09 -9.97
C LYS A 14 13.08 -58.06 -9.64
N ILE A 15 13.09 -56.93 -10.35
CA ILE A 15 12.00 -55.95 -10.33
C ILE A 15 10.78 -56.62 -11.00
N ASN A 16 9.85 -57.12 -10.18
CA ASN A 16 8.51 -57.47 -10.64
C ASN A 16 7.79 -56.16 -10.97
N LEU A 17 7.79 -55.79 -12.25
CA LEU A 17 6.90 -54.77 -12.81
C LEU A 17 5.46 -55.29 -12.69
N ASP A 18 4.76 -54.83 -11.65
CA ASP A 18 3.34 -55.08 -11.48
C ASP A 18 2.56 -54.45 -12.65
N LYS A 19 1.94 -55.33 -13.44
CA LYS A 19 1.09 -55.02 -14.60
C LYS A 19 -0.29 -54.53 -14.14
N SER A 20 -0.35 -53.56 -13.24
CA SER A 20 -1.60 -52.91 -12.82
C SER A 20 -1.74 -51.53 -13.48
N ARG A 21 -1.70 -51.52 -14.81
CA ARG A 21 -2.07 -50.38 -15.66
C ARG A 21 -3.16 -50.81 -16.63
N ARG A 22 -4.41 -50.53 -16.26
CA ARG A 22 -5.57 -50.14 -17.09
C ARG A 22 -6.85 -50.78 -16.55
N THR A 23 -7.45 -50.09 -15.59
CA THR A 23 -8.90 -50.18 -15.37
C THR A 23 -9.44 -48.76 -15.33
N PHE A 24 -9.69 -48.22 -16.53
CA PHE A 24 -10.57 -47.09 -16.73
C PHE A 24 -12.00 -47.56 -16.42
N ALA A 25 -12.54 -47.23 -15.25
CA ALA A 25 -13.95 -47.41 -14.95
C ALA A 25 -14.42 -46.35 -13.94
N LYS A 26 -14.70 -45.15 -14.46
CA LYS A 26 -16.03 -44.51 -14.35
C LYS A 26 -16.72 -44.57 -12.97
N ALA A 27 -16.44 -43.60 -12.08
CA ALA A 27 -17.39 -43.10 -11.07
C ALA A 27 -16.84 -41.85 -10.34
N GLY A 28 -17.58 -40.74 -10.36
CA GLY A 28 -17.51 -39.68 -9.33
C GLY A 28 -16.66 -38.43 -9.60
N VAL A 29 -17.00 -37.65 -10.62
CA VAL A 29 -16.84 -36.18 -10.56
C VAL A 29 -17.92 -35.68 -9.56
N VAL A 30 -17.84 -34.65 -8.75
CA VAL A 30 -17.06 -33.41 -8.71
C VAL A 30 -17.18 -32.93 -7.25
N GLY A 31 -16.09 -32.50 -6.62
CA GLY A 31 -16.16 -31.70 -5.42
C GLY A 31 -14.91 -30.86 -5.36
N PRO A 32 -14.95 -29.55 -5.70
CA PRO A 32 -13.79 -28.72 -5.47
C PRO A 32 -13.62 -28.68 -3.95
N VAL A 33 -12.52 -29.27 -3.46
CA VAL A 33 -12.01 -28.93 -2.15
C VAL A 33 -11.62 -27.47 -2.26
N ILE A 34 -12.52 -26.57 -1.89
CA ILE A 34 -12.22 -25.15 -1.75
C ILE A 34 -11.29 -25.07 -0.54
N MET A 35 -9.99 -25.23 -0.79
CA MET A 35 -8.98 -24.78 0.14
C MET A 35 -9.09 -23.26 0.17
N SER A 36 -9.82 -22.75 1.16
CA SER A 36 -9.84 -21.33 1.50
C SER A 36 -8.44 -20.94 1.96
N VAL A 37 -7.54 -20.74 1.00
CA VAL A 37 -6.33 -19.97 1.22
C VAL A 37 -6.85 -18.58 1.59
N MET A 38 -6.82 -18.26 2.89
CA MET A 38 -6.75 -16.89 3.40
C MET A 38 -5.43 -16.27 2.91
N GLY A 39 -5.24 -16.25 1.60
CA GLY A 39 -4.20 -15.50 0.96
C GLY A 39 -4.73 -14.09 0.92
N ARG A 40 -4.13 -13.22 1.73
CA ARG A 40 -4.08 -11.80 1.39
C ARG A 40 -3.87 -11.74 -0.13
N PRO A 41 -4.79 -11.11 -0.88
CA PRO A 41 -4.70 -11.18 -2.32
C PRO A 41 -3.31 -10.70 -2.72
N ALA A 42 -2.63 -11.47 -3.57
CA ALA A 42 -1.33 -11.12 -4.13
C ALA A 42 -1.50 -10.00 -5.17
N PHE A 43 -2.21 -8.92 -4.80
CA PHE A 43 -2.23 -7.69 -5.55
C PHE A 43 -0.82 -7.11 -5.45
N GLY A 44 -0.15 -7.12 -6.60
CA GLY A 44 1.28 -6.88 -6.74
C GLY A 44 1.66 -5.44 -6.46
N ALA A 45 1.74 -5.09 -5.19
CA ALA A 45 2.51 -3.94 -4.75
C ALA A 45 3.95 -4.16 -5.19
N GLN A 46 4.39 -3.39 -6.19
CA GLN A 46 5.58 -3.67 -7.00
C GLN A 46 6.86 -3.79 -6.17
N CYS A 47 6.82 -3.24 -4.95
CA CYS A 47 7.97 -3.18 -4.06
C CYS A 47 7.72 -3.73 -2.65
N LEU A 48 6.53 -4.26 -2.38
CA LEU A 48 6.16 -4.63 -1.02
C LEU A 48 6.94 -5.83 -0.49
N SER A 49 7.29 -6.81 -1.35
CA SER A 49 8.10 -7.96 -0.94
C SER A 49 9.48 -7.55 -0.40
N ASN A 50 10.08 -6.48 -0.92
CA ASN A 50 11.37 -5.98 -0.43
C ASN A 50 11.20 -5.07 0.79
N MET A 51 10.15 -4.21 0.82
CA MET A 51 9.84 -3.37 1.97
C MET A 51 9.47 -4.19 3.22
N LEU A 52 8.82 -5.34 3.06
CA LEU A 52 8.45 -6.25 4.16
C LEU A 52 9.59 -7.17 4.60
N SER A 53 10.60 -7.41 3.76
CA SER A 53 11.60 -8.46 4.03
C SER A 53 12.61 -8.07 5.11
N GLY A 54 12.86 -6.79 5.39
CA GLY A 54 13.85 -6.32 6.38
C GLY A 54 15.28 -6.88 6.20
N ASN A 55 15.54 -7.65 5.15
CA ASN A 55 16.77 -8.39 4.94
C ASN A 55 17.67 -7.55 4.06
N LEU A 56 18.48 -6.70 4.70
CA LEU A 56 19.47 -5.78 4.14
C LEU A 56 20.66 -6.47 3.44
N SER A 57 20.58 -7.77 3.13
CA SER A 57 21.72 -8.52 2.58
C SER A 57 21.96 -8.28 1.08
N ASP A 58 21.14 -7.46 0.41
CA ASP A 58 21.38 -7.05 -0.96
C ASP A 58 20.82 -5.63 -1.22
N PRO A 59 21.55 -4.57 -0.82
CA PRO A 59 21.11 -3.17 -0.99
C PRO A 59 21.01 -2.74 -2.47
N ASN A 60 21.45 -3.57 -3.42
CA ASN A 60 21.41 -3.30 -4.86
C ASN A 60 20.29 -4.06 -5.60
N ARG A 61 19.35 -4.72 -4.90
CA ARG A 61 18.14 -5.28 -5.52
C ARG A 61 17.14 -4.16 -5.82
N GLY A 62 17.44 -3.40 -6.87
CA GLY A 62 16.77 -2.18 -7.33
C GLY A 62 15.25 -2.21 -7.21
N ASN A 63 14.76 -1.73 -6.07
CA ASN A 63 13.36 -1.36 -5.88
C ASN A 63 13.34 0.05 -5.30
N ASP A 64 13.33 1.01 -6.23
CA ASP A 64 13.35 2.46 -6.01
C ASP A 64 11.97 2.99 -5.55
N CYS A 65 11.23 2.19 -4.79
CA CYS A 65 9.87 2.54 -4.39
C CYS A 65 9.85 3.28 -3.08
N TRP A 66 9.14 4.40 -3.09
CA TRP A 66 8.93 5.24 -1.93
C TRP A 66 7.72 4.76 -1.12
N GLY A 67 7.91 4.67 0.20
CA GLY A 67 6.86 4.42 1.18
C GLY A 67 5.94 5.63 1.40
N GLY A 68 6.46 6.81 1.07
CA GLY A 68 5.70 8.05 0.97
C GLY A 68 5.38 8.75 2.27
N MET A 69 4.67 9.87 2.14
CA MET A 69 4.42 10.78 3.23
C MET A 69 3.16 10.40 4.01
N SER A 70 3.24 10.54 5.34
CA SER A 70 2.11 10.28 6.24
C SER A 70 1.03 11.37 6.16
N PRO A 71 -0.18 11.15 6.71
CA PRO A 71 -1.20 12.19 6.84
C PRO A 71 -0.69 13.43 7.59
N GLY A 72 0.33 13.26 8.46
CA GLY A 72 0.95 14.36 9.20
C GLY A 72 1.63 15.39 8.30
N PHE A 73 2.28 14.93 7.23
CA PHE A 73 2.83 15.80 6.20
C PHE A 73 1.70 16.53 5.45
N TRP A 74 0.76 15.76 4.88
CA TRP A 74 -0.29 16.32 4.02
C TRP A 74 -1.21 17.31 4.73
N LYS A 75 -1.42 17.17 6.03
CA LYS A 75 -2.30 18.07 6.80
C LYS A 75 -1.61 19.37 7.23
N THR A 76 -0.28 19.39 7.33
CA THR A 76 0.48 20.49 7.92
C THR A 76 1.05 21.38 6.82
N PRO A 77 0.88 22.71 6.89
CA PRO A 77 1.48 23.62 5.93
C PRO A 77 2.97 23.87 6.26
N ALA A 78 3.73 22.78 6.37
CA ALA A 78 5.15 22.81 6.73
C ALA A 78 5.86 21.50 6.34
N GLY A 79 7.18 21.57 6.27
CA GLY A 79 8.04 20.42 6.02
C GLY A 79 8.38 20.23 4.54
N LYS A 80 9.18 19.21 4.28
CA LYS A 80 9.61 18.81 2.94
C LYS A 80 9.05 17.42 2.63
N PRO A 81 8.68 17.14 1.37
CA PRO A 81 8.22 15.81 1.00
C PRO A 81 9.36 14.79 1.06
N ASP A 82 8.98 13.53 1.20
CA ASP A 82 9.92 12.43 0.98
C ASP A 82 10.31 12.41 -0.51
N GLY A 83 11.62 12.26 -0.77
CA GLY A 83 12.16 12.38 -2.13
C GLY A 83 12.35 13.83 -2.60
N ALA A 84 12.26 14.81 -1.68
CA ALA A 84 12.65 16.18 -1.96
C ALA A 84 14.06 16.24 -2.56
N THR A 85 14.16 16.88 -3.70
CA THR A 85 15.41 17.27 -4.33
C THR A 85 15.97 18.53 -3.68
N ASP A 86 17.21 18.89 -3.99
CA ASP A 86 17.84 20.14 -3.52
C ASP A 86 17.15 21.42 -4.04
N LYS A 87 16.08 21.29 -4.85
CA LYS A 87 15.38 22.39 -5.52
C LYS A 87 14.41 23.18 -4.65
N GLY A 88 14.38 22.92 -3.34
CA GLY A 88 13.52 23.64 -2.41
C GLY A 88 12.09 23.08 -2.35
N ASP A 89 11.92 21.80 -2.67
CA ASP A 89 10.64 21.10 -2.61
C ASP A 89 10.05 21.21 -1.20
N ASP A 90 8.85 21.78 -1.10
CA ASP A 90 8.12 21.98 0.13
C ASP A 90 6.70 21.39 0.04
N TRP A 91 5.95 21.51 1.14
CA TRP A 91 4.59 21.00 1.24
C TRP A 91 3.66 21.58 0.15
N GLU A 92 3.81 22.86 -0.20
CA GLU A 92 2.93 23.53 -1.16
C GLU A 92 3.21 23.05 -2.58
N TRP A 93 4.49 22.91 -2.92
CA TRP A 93 4.91 22.29 -4.17
C TRP A 93 4.42 20.85 -4.29
N ALA A 94 4.54 20.05 -3.23
CA ALA A 94 4.06 18.68 -3.21
C ALA A 94 2.54 18.60 -3.47
N TRP A 95 1.75 19.47 -2.84
CA TRP A 95 0.31 19.59 -3.11
C TRP A 95 0.04 19.94 -4.57
N GLY A 96 0.75 20.93 -5.13
CA GLY A 96 0.60 21.34 -6.52
C GLY A 96 0.81 20.20 -7.53
N LEU A 97 1.70 19.25 -7.24
CA LEU A 97 1.95 18.09 -8.08
C LEU A 97 0.87 17.01 -8.00
N THR A 98 0.07 16.98 -6.94
CA THR A 98 -1.01 15.98 -6.82
C THR A 98 -2.18 16.24 -7.77
N GLY A 99 -2.29 17.46 -8.31
CA GLY A 99 -3.48 17.94 -9.02
C GLY A 99 -4.63 18.35 -8.09
N TYR A 100 -4.44 18.26 -6.77
CA TYR A 100 -5.37 18.75 -5.76
C TYR A 100 -4.86 20.04 -5.12
N LYS A 101 -5.77 20.77 -4.48
CA LYS A 101 -5.49 22.03 -3.81
C LYS A 101 -5.63 21.87 -2.30
N TYR A 102 -4.61 22.31 -1.57
CA TYR A 102 -4.71 22.44 -0.11
C TYR A 102 -5.63 23.62 0.29
N TYR A 103 -5.62 24.69 -0.51
CA TYR A 103 -6.37 25.92 -0.27
C TYR A 103 -6.61 26.67 -1.59
N ASP A 104 -7.57 27.60 -1.60
CA ASP A 104 -7.76 28.59 -2.67
C ASP A 104 -7.32 29.99 -2.25
N THR A 105 -7.41 30.33 -0.95
CA THR A 105 -6.95 31.62 -0.42
C THR A 105 -6.38 31.47 0.99
N ALA A 106 -5.27 32.15 1.28
CA ALA A 106 -4.68 32.23 2.62
C ALA A 106 -5.09 33.54 3.32
N LYS A 107 -5.46 33.48 4.62
CA LYS A 107 -5.91 34.67 5.38
C LYS A 107 -4.77 35.40 6.09
N TYR A 108 -3.97 34.70 6.91
CA TYR A 108 -3.08 35.37 7.88
C TYR A 108 -1.79 34.60 8.22
N ASN A 109 -1.87 33.45 8.89
CA ASN A 109 -0.67 32.70 9.30
C ASN A 109 -0.46 31.47 8.41
N PRO A 110 0.57 31.46 7.55
CA PRO A 110 0.83 30.34 6.65
C PRO A 110 1.28 29.05 7.37
N LYS A 111 1.36 29.05 8.71
CA LYS A 111 1.70 27.87 9.50
C LYS A 111 0.50 27.20 10.16
N LYS A 112 -0.69 27.79 10.08
CA LYS A 112 -1.91 27.27 10.70
C LYS A 112 -2.88 26.83 9.62
N TRP A 113 -3.31 25.57 9.67
CA TRP A 113 -4.22 25.04 8.65
C TRP A 113 -5.56 25.78 8.67
N GLU A 114 -6.02 26.24 9.84
CA GLU A 114 -7.27 26.97 10.07
C GLU A 114 -7.35 28.32 9.32
N ASP A 115 -6.20 28.91 8.99
CA ASP A 115 -6.12 30.21 8.34
C ASP A 115 -6.20 30.11 6.80
N TYR A 116 -6.36 28.90 6.26
CA TYR A 116 -6.60 28.64 4.85
C TYR A 116 -8.09 28.48 4.58
N MET A 117 -8.52 28.96 3.40
CA MET A 117 -9.88 28.79 2.89
C MET A 117 -9.90 27.96 1.63
N GLY A 118 -10.96 27.17 1.48
CA GLY A 118 -11.26 26.40 0.29
C GLY A 118 -10.33 25.23 0.06
N GLY A 119 -10.01 24.98 -1.20
CA GLY A 119 -9.24 23.82 -1.64
C GLY A 119 -10.12 22.73 -2.24
N THR A 120 -9.56 21.54 -2.44
CA THR A 120 -10.34 20.45 -3.05
C THR A 120 -11.33 19.88 -2.05
N ASN A 121 -12.61 19.82 -2.43
CA ASN A 121 -13.65 19.10 -1.69
C ASN A 121 -13.28 17.62 -1.50
N VAL A 122 -13.28 17.15 -0.25
CA VAL A 122 -12.90 15.77 0.10
C VAL A 122 -13.83 14.73 -0.53
N LEU A 123 -15.11 15.05 -0.75
CA LEU A 123 -16.08 14.16 -1.38
C LEU A 123 -15.88 14.02 -2.90
N SER A 124 -14.98 14.81 -3.50
CA SER A 124 -14.55 14.60 -4.89
C SER A 124 -13.62 13.39 -5.06
N LEU A 125 -13.04 12.89 -3.97
CA LEU A 125 -12.29 11.63 -3.98
C LEU A 125 -13.28 10.48 -4.10
N PHE A 126 -13.14 9.65 -5.14
CA PHE A 126 -14.10 8.58 -5.45
C PHE A 126 -14.36 7.63 -4.26
N PHE A 127 -13.34 7.36 -3.45
CA PHE A 127 -13.42 6.50 -2.28
C PHE A 127 -13.94 7.19 -1.01
N MET A 128 -14.22 8.49 -1.05
CA MET A 128 -14.81 9.26 0.04
C MET A 128 -16.32 9.46 -0.14
N ALA A 129 -16.90 8.99 -1.24
CA ALA A 129 -18.34 9.02 -1.46
C ALA A 129 -19.08 8.33 -0.29
N GLY A 130 -20.07 9.01 0.28
CA GLY A 130 -20.85 8.49 1.41
C GLY A 130 -20.20 8.60 2.79
N VAL A 131 -18.95 9.10 2.88
CA VAL A 131 -18.33 9.42 4.18
C VAL A 131 -19.03 10.64 4.80
N SER A 132 -19.41 10.54 6.07
CA SER A 132 -19.97 11.68 6.80
C SER A 132 -18.88 12.69 7.12
N VAL A 133 -19.09 13.93 6.68
CA VAL A 133 -18.19 15.07 6.92
C VAL A 133 -18.88 16.21 7.68
N SER A 134 -20.04 15.94 8.27
CA SER A 134 -20.85 16.94 8.97
C SER A 134 -20.06 17.59 10.12
N GLY A 135 -20.10 18.93 10.18
CA GLY A 135 -19.43 19.70 11.23
C GLY A 135 -17.92 19.88 11.03
N MET A 136 -17.37 19.47 9.88
CA MET A 136 -15.95 19.64 9.53
C MET A 136 -15.69 20.82 8.56
N ASP A 137 -16.72 21.57 8.17
CA ASP A 137 -16.54 22.79 7.37
C ASP A 137 -16.11 23.93 8.32
N TYR A 138 -14.80 24.16 8.42
CA TYR A 138 -14.21 25.09 9.37
C TYR A 138 -14.23 26.52 8.83
N ASP A 139 -13.95 26.68 7.54
CA ASP A 139 -13.90 27.99 6.89
C ASP A 139 -15.28 28.53 6.43
N LYS A 140 -16.32 27.68 6.49
CA LYS A 140 -17.73 27.98 6.20
C LYS A 140 -18.00 28.29 4.74
N ASP A 141 -17.26 27.64 3.84
CA ASP A 141 -17.43 27.81 2.40
C ASP A 141 -18.51 26.90 1.77
N GLY A 142 -19.10 26.02 2.58
CA GLY A 142 -20.21 25.15 2.18
C GLY A 142 -19.79 23.74 1.77
N TYR A 143 -18.51 23.39 1.89
CA TYR A 143 -18.04 22.01 1.77
C TYR A 143 -16.89 21.71 2.74
N VAL A 144 -16.41 20.48 2.72
CA VAL A 144 -15.26 20.07 3.52
C VAL A 144 -14.10 19.78 2.59
N SER A 145 -13.03 20.53 2.71
CA SER A 145 -11.80 20.32 1.97
C SER A 145 -11.04 19.08 2.43
N ILE A 146 -10.15 18.54 1.59
CA ILE A 146 -9.24 17.44 1.99
C ILE A 146 -8.40 17.86 3.21
N ARG A 147 -7.92 19.11 3.24
CA ARG A 147 -7.21 19.72 4.37
C ARG A 147 -8.01 19.63 5.67
N GLU A 148 -9.28 20.04 5.64
CA GLU A 148 -10.16 20.04 6.82
C GLU A 148 -10.41 18.63 7.33
N TYR A 149 -10.71 17.69 6.43
CA TYR A 149 -10.89 16.29 6.82
C TYR A 149 -9.63 15.75 7.49
N LEU A 150 -8.45 15.97 6.91
CA LEU A 150 -7.17 15.51 7.44
C LEU A 150 -6.82 16.12 8.81
N ASN A 151 -7.27 17.35 9.09
CA ASN A 151 -6.98 18.02 10.36
C ASN A 151 -8.03 17.75 11.45
N GLN A 152 -9.29 17.51 11.09
CA GLN A 152 -10.39 17.40 12.06
C GLN A 152 -10.77 15.96 12.43
N THR A 153 -10.37 14.96 11.65
CA THR A 153 -10.63 13.56 12.01
C THR A 153 -9.55 13.00 12.95
N ASN A 154 -9.79 11.84 13.55
CA ASN A 154 -8.81 11.19 14.44
C ASN A 154 -7.60 10.67 13.65
N ASN A 155 -6.43 10.61 14.30
CA ASN A 155 -5.23 10.06 13.65
C ASN A 155 -5.34 8.56 13.32
N SER A 156 -6.26 7.85 13.98
CA SER A 156 -6.58 6.44 13.71
C SER A 156 -7.64 6.24 12.62
N ASP A 157 -8.18 7.31 12.04
CA ASP A 157 -9.16 7.21 10.96
C ASP A 157 -8.47 6.66 9.71
N GLY A 158 -8.89 5.46 9.28
CA GLY A 158 -8.37 4.80 8.08
C GLY A 158 -8.50 5.66 6.82
N ASN A 159 -9.52 6.52 6.73
CA ASN A 159 -9.70 7.42 5.60
C ASN A 159 -8.56 8.44 5.48
N LYS A 160 -7.93 8.87 6.59
CA LYS A 160 -6.73 9.72 6.51
C LYS A 160 -5.59 9.01 5.80
N HIS A 161 -5.40 7.73 6.09
CA HIS A 161 -4.35 6.93 5.45
C HIS A 161 -4.65 6.70 3.98
N LEU A 162 -5.91 6.47 3.61
CA LEU A 162 -6.32 6.36 2.21
C LEU A 162 -6.10 7.67 1.45
N ILE A 163 -6.47 8.81 2.04
CA ILE A 163 -6.20 10.14 1.47
C ILE A 163 -4.69 10.33 1.28
N ALA A 164 -3.88 10.07 2.31
CA ALA A 164 -2.43 10.20 2.20
C ALA A 164 -1.83 9.27 1.13
N GLY A 165 -2.28 8.01 1.07
CA GLY A 165 -1.85 7.06 0.03
C GLY A 165 -2.22 7.54 -1.37
N TRP A 166 -3.43 8.07 -1.55
CA TRP A 166 -3.86 8.64 -2.83
C TRP A 166 -3.03 9.86 -3.24
N LEU A 167 -2.77 10.79 -2.32
CA LEU A 167 -1.92 11.96 -2.56
C LEU A 167 -0.48 11.54 -2.89
N ASN A 168 0.06 10.53 -2.20
CA ASN A 168 1.37 9.96 -2.50
C ASN A 168 1.42 9.36 -3.91
N ILE A 169 0.42 8.58 -4.33
CA ILE A 169 0.34 8.03 -5.69
C ILE A 169 0.46 9.15 -6.73
N LYS A 170 -0.31 10.23 -6.57
CA LYS A 170 -0.29 11.37 -7.50
C LYS A 170 1.04 12.11 -7.47
N TYR A 171 1.57 12.40 -6.30
CA TYR A 171 2.85 13.07 -6.12
C TYR A 171 4.02 12.29 -6.74
N PHE A 172 4.20 11.03 -6.36
CA PHE A 172 5.33 10.23 -6.84
C PHE A 172 5.24 9.96 -8.34
N SER A 173 4.03 9.74 -8.87
CA SER A 173 3.81 9.66 -10.31
C SER A 173 4.20 10.95 -11.03
N ALA A 174 3.93 12.11 -10.45
CA ALA A 174 4.24 13.41 -11.06
C ALA A 174 5.74 13.71 -11.09
N ILE A 175 6.50 13.28 -10.08
CA ILE A 175 7.97 13.41 -10.06
C ILE A 175 8.70 12.25 -10.77
N GLY A 176 7.96 11.28 -11.32
CA GLY A 176 8.52 10.19 -12.12
C GLY A 176 9.20 9.08 -11.31
N VAL A 177 8.83 8.90 -10.04
CA VAL A 177 9.35 7.81 -9.19
C VAL A 177 8.23 6.86 -8.78
N ALA A 178 8.60 5.63 -8.41
CA ALA A 178 7.61 4.63 -8.03
C ALA A 178 7.14 4.84 -6.59
N TYR A 179 5.82 4.90 -6.39
CA TYR A 179 5.20 4.65 -5.09
C TYR A 179 4.98 3.15 -4.91
N PHE A 180 5.03 2.65 -3.67
CA PHE A 180 4.95 1.21 -3.43
C PHE A 180 3.59 0.58 -3.80
N ILE A 181 2.53 1.39 -3.93
CA ILE A 181 1.20 1.00 -4.42
C ILE A 181 0.93 1.68 -5.76
N LYS A 182 0.48 0.94 -6.78
CA LYS A 182 -0.01 1.55 -8.03
C LYS A 182 -1.38 2.16 -7.86
N GLU A 183 -1.70 3.14 -8.68
CA GLU A 183 -3.05 3.70 -8.78
C GLU A 183 -4.12 2.62 -9.04
N SER A 184 -3.88 1.69 -9.97
CA SER A 184 -4.83 0.60 -10.26
C SER A 184 -5.07 -0.32 -9.06
N ASP A 185 -4.00 -0.62 -8.30
CA ASP A 185 -4.08 -1.52 -7.15
C ASP A 185 -4.76 -0.84 -5.98
N PHE A 186 -4.52 0.47 -5.79
CA PHE A 186 -5.24 1.27 -4.82
C PHE A 186 -6.75 1.25 -5.09
N ILE A 187 -7.16 1.48 -6.34
CA ILE A 187 -8.57 1.46 -6.75
C ILE A 187 -9.18 0.07 -6.49
N ALA A 188 -8.49 -1.01 -6.88
CA ALA A 188 -9.01 -2.37 -6.65
C ALA A 188 -9.11 -2.71 -5.15
N MET A 189 -8.14 -2.28 -4.34
CA MET A 189 -8.09 -2.59 -2.92
C MET A 189 -9.04 -1.73 -2.08
N VAL A 190 -9.28 -0.48 -2.45
CA VAL A 190 -10.17 0.39 -1.66
C VAL A 190 -11.62 -0.10 -1.68
N ASP A 191 -12.03 -0.78 -2.76
CA ASP A 191 -13.34 -1.41 -2.90
C ASP A 191 -13.42 -2.79 -2.24
N SER A 192 -12.32 -3.55 -2.22
CA SER A 192 -12.31 -4.96 -1.76
C SER A 192 -11.85 -5.16 -0.32
N ASP A 193 -10.87 -4.39 0.14
CA ASP A 193 -10.29 -4.46 1.49
C ASP A 193 -9.80 -3.07 1.94
N ARG A 194 -10.75 -2.16 2.14
CA ARG A 194 -10.50 -0.77 2.53
C ARG A 194 -9.61 -0.66 3.77
N GLN A 195 -9.90 -1.46 4.81
CA GLN A 195 -9.16 -1.41 6.07
C GLN A 195 -7.76 -2.01 5.92
N GLY A 196 -7.62 -3.12 5.19
CA GLY A 196 -6.32 -3.70 4.87
C GLY A 196 -5.45 -2.74 4.08
N LEU A 197 -6.01 -2.03 3.10
CA LEU A 197 -5.32 -0.98 2.36
C LEU A 197 -4.87 0.16 3.28
N ALA A 198 -5.76 0.68 4.13
CA ALA A 198 -5.41 1.75 5.07
C ALA A 198 -4.27 1.33 6.01
N ASN A 199 -4.31 0.10 6.53
CA ASN A 199 -3.26 -0.45 7.39
C ASN A 199 -1.93 -0.65 6.64
N LEU A 200 -2.00 -1.14 5.40
CA LEU A 200 -0.84 -1.33 4.53
C LEU A 200 -0.14 0.01 4.25
N ILE A 201 -0.90 1.07 3.98
CA ILE A 201 -0.36 2.42 3.80
C ILE A 201 0.23 2.93 5.11
N ALA A 202 -0.49 2.78 6.21
CA ALA A 202 -0.06 3.23 7.53
C ALA A 202 1.28 2.64 7.98
N SER A 203 1.55 1.37 7.65
CA SER A 203 2.78 0.67 8.04
C SER A 203 4.00 0.98 7.16
N ASN A 204 3.84 1.73 6.07
CA ASN A 204 4.87 1.89 5.06
C ASN A 204 5.33 3.34 4.83
N TYR A 205 4.81 4.33 5.55
CA TYR A 205 5.32 5.69 5.44
C TYR A 205 6.83 5.76 5.73
N HIS A 206 7.54 6.63 5.02
CA HIS A 206 8.98 6.88 5.21
C HIS A 206 9.91 5.67 4.96
N ASN A 207 9.39 4.54 4.49
CA ASN A 207 10.19 3.43 3.99
C ASN A 207 10.72 3.79 2.59
N ASN A 208 11.82 4.54 2.57
CA ASN A 208 12.39 5.12 1.35
C ASN A 208 13.61 4.30 0.89
N PRO A 209 13.87 4.23 -0.44
CA PRO A 209 15.09 3.59 -0.94
C PRO A 209 16.32 4.35 -0.41
N ILE A 210 17.36 3.61 -0.02
CA ILE A 210 18.64 4.13 0.50
C ILE A 210 19.56 4.46 -0.66
#